data_AF-A0A2V8XCP5-F1
#
_entry.id   AF-A0A2V8XCP5-F1
#
_cell.length_a   1.000
_cell.length_b   1.000
_cell.length_c   1.000
_cell.angle_alpha   90.00
_cell.angle_beta   90.00
_cell.angle_gamma   90.00
#
_symmetry.space_group_name_H-M   'P 1'
#
loop_
_entity.id
_entity.type
_entity.pdbx_description
1 polymer ?
#
loop_
_entity_poly.entity_id
_entity_poly.type
_entity_poly.pdbx_seq_one_letter_code
_entity_poly.pdbx_strand_id
1 'polypeptide(L)'
;MREAAKSLAGTAAPAPRTSPHCAQQLLLARPLPEDVNVSYLPIKEKLARRETVILDGAIGTEILRREVTWADHQLMSRPEFVRTIHADYINAGAEIISTNSFQLCRRALFNHFRDETHRRHIGAGDLDTRANTLLAQSVKLAVEAREQTKAKQRVAVAAAVTTLEWCFRPDLAPSDAQARTEYREIFQVVKDAGADLVLLETVNSIHEAATALEVAKEVGLPFWISFVPTEKGKLFTGETLKEAARAMEKGGADAML
;
A
#
# COMPACT_ATOMS: atom_id res chain seq x y z
N MET A 1 -46.91 -52.81 68.84
CA MET A 1 -47.82 -52.92 67.67
C MET A 1 -47.89 -51.55 67.01
N ARG A 2 -47.64 -51.49 65.69
CA ARG A 2 -48.12 -50.51 64.69
C ARG A 2 -47.91 -49.01 65.00
N GLU A 3 -47.67 -48.09 64.09
CA GLU A 3 -47.41 -47.95 62.65
C GLU A 3 -47.10 -46.43 62.54
N ALA A 4 -46.05 -45.99 61.83
CA ALA A 4 -46.13 -45.32 60.52
C ALA A 4 -47.01 -44.03 60.51
N ALA A 5 -46.64 -42.87 59.95
CA ALA A 5 -45.63 -42.51 58.97
C ALA A 5 -45.44 -40.96 58.89
N LYS A 6 -44.21 -40.56 58.51
CA LYS A 6 -43.76 -39.53 57.54
C LYS A 6 -44.51 -38.17 57.38
N SER A 7 -43.71 -37.09 57.34
CA SER A 7 -43.58 -36.15 56.19
C SER A 7 -42.87 -34.83 56.60
N LEU A 8 -41.59 -34.66 56.22
CA LEU A 8 -41.04 -33.72 55.21
C LEU A 8 -40.72 -32.29 55.70
N ALA A 9 -39.43 -31.91 55.67
CA ALA A 9 -38.94 -30.67 55.06
C ALA A 9 -37.41 -30.54 55.15
N GLY A 10 -36.78 -30.34 53.98
CA GLY A 10 -35.61 -29.46 53.76
C GLY A 10 -34.26 -29.83 54.37
N THR A 11 -33.36 -30.43 53.58
CA THR A 11 -31.91 -30.26 53.77
C THR A 11 -31.35 -29.47 52.59
N ALA A 12 -30.74 -28.33 52.90
CA ALA A 12 -30.07 -27.45 51.95
C ALA A 12 -28.73 -28.06 51.52
N ALA A 13 -28.45 -28.02 50.21
CA ALA A 13 -27.16 -28.41 49.65
C ALA A 13 -26.06 -27.38 49.99
N PRO A 14 -24.81 -27.80 50.24
CA PRO A 14 -23.73 -26.88 50.60
C PRO A 14 -23.17 -26.13 49.39
N ALA A 15 -22.75 -24.89 49.60
CA ALA A 15 -22.12 -24.04 48.60
C ALA A 15 -20.79 -24.63 48.07
N PRO A 16 -20.48 -24.51 46.76
CA PRO A 16 -19.24 -25.00 46.21
C PRO A 16 -18.04 -24.14 46.68
N ARG A 17 -16.97 -24.84 47.10
CA ARG A 17 -15.70 -24.27 47.52
C ARG A 17 -14.98 -23.67 46.31
N THR A 18 -14.59 -22.40 46.41
CA THR A 18 -13.73 -21.73 45.43
C THR A 18 -12.28 -22.16 45.63
N SER A 19 -11.68 -22.80 44.62
CA SER A 19 -10.23 -23.03 44.55
C SER A 19 -9.53 -21.80 43.98
N PRO A 20 -8.32 -21.43 44.45
CA PRO A 20 -7.58 -20.28 43.95
C PRO A 20 -6.82 -20.68 42.67
N HIS A 21 -7.55 -20.88 41.57
CA HIS A 21 -6.97 -20.73 40.23
C HIS A 21 -7.65 -19.55 39.57
N CYS A 22 -7.15 -18.38 39.98
CA CYS A 22 -7.43 -17.07 39.44
C CYS A 22 -7.16 -17.07 37.93
N ALA A 23 -8.24 -16.90 37.16
CA ALA A 23 -8.30 -16.19 35.90
C ALA A 23 -6.97 -16.04 35.13
N GLN A 24 -6.58 -17.06 34.36
CA GLN A 24 -5.86 -16.78 33.12
C GLN A 24 -6.89 -16.28 32.12
N GLN A 25 -7.02 -14.96 32.11
CA GLN A 25 -7.73 -14.18 31.12
C GLN A 25 -7.46 -14.76 29.73
N LEU A 26 -8.54 -15.08 29.01
CA LEU A 26 -8.59 -14.80 27.59
C LEU A 26 -8.02 -13.39 27.43
N LEU A 27 -6.81 -13.26 26.91
CA LEU A 27 -6.42 -12.07 26.20
C LEU A 27 -7.36 -12.01 24.99
N LEU A 28 -8.56 -11.45 25.21
CA LEU A 28 -9.27 -10.74 24.17
C LEU A 28 -8.24 -9.76 23.63
N ALA A 29 -7.70 -10.09 22.45
CA ALA A 29 -6.82 -9.20 21.72
C ALA A 29 -7.51 -7.84 21.73
N ARG A 30 -6.92 -6.90 22.46
CA ARG A 30 -7.34 -5.50 22.42
C ARG A 30 -7.34 -5.17 20.93
N PRO A 31 -8.45 -4.68 20.34
CA PRO A 31 -8.40 -4.24 18.96
C PRO A 31 -7.24 -3.25 18.87
N LEU A 32 -6.27 -3.58 18.02
CA LEU A 32 -5.16 -2.67 17.75
C LEU A 32 -5.78 -1.36 17.26
N PRO A 33 -5.21 -0.20 17.62
CA PRO A 33 -5.72 1.08 17.15
C PRO A 33 -5.92 1.04 15.63
N GLU A 34 -7.04 1.59 15.14
CA GLU A 34 -7.39 1.62 13.70
C GLU A 34 -6.29 2.28 12.83
N ASP A 35 -5.35 2.99 13.45
CA ASP A 35 -4.23 3.69 12.83
C ASP A 35 -2.97 2.82 12.60
N VAL A 36 -2.96 1.57 13.05
CA VAL A 36 -1.78 0.70 12.92
C VAL A 36 -1.90 -0.16 11.67
N ASN A 37 -1.05 0.11 10.69
CA ASN A 37 -0.92 -0.76 9.53
C ASN A 37 -0.32 -2.12 9.94
N VAL A 38 -1.19 -3.09 10.23
CA VAL A 38 -0.84 -4.41 10.78
C VAL A 38 0.12 -5.18 9.86
N SER A 39 0.02 -5.00 8.54
CA SER A 39 0.87 -5.69 7.56
C SER A 39 2.26 -5.07 7.46
N TYR A 40 2.39 -3.76 7.73
CA TYR A 40 3.68 -3.06 7.65
C TYR A 40 4.56 -3.22 8.90
N LEU A 41 3.97 -3.42 10.09
CA LEU A 41 4.76 -3.55 11.33
C LEU A 41 5.87 -4.62 11.27
N PRO A 42 5.62 -5.86 10.82
CA PRO A 42 6.66 -6.87 10.71
C PRO A 42 7.79 -6.43 9.76
N ILE A 43 7.46 -5.75 8.67
CA ILE A 43 8.44 -5.21 7.72
C ILE A 43 9.34 -4.19 8.42
N LYS A 44 8.73 -3.24 9.14
CA LYS A 44 9.46 -2.21 9.89
C LYS A 44 10.41 -2.81 10.93
N GLU A 45 9.98 -3.86 11.62
CA GLU A 45 10.82 -4.58 12.58
C GLU A 45 11.99 -5.31 11.91
N LYS A 46 11.76 -5.97 10.78
CA LYS A 46 12.83 -6.61 9.99
C LYS A 46 13.88 -5.59 9.56
N LEU A 47 13.46 -4.44 9.02
CA LEU A 47 14.38 -3.37 8.63
C LEU A 47 15.17 -2.81 9.82
N ALA A 48 14.53 -2.63 10.98
CA ALA A 48 15.21 -2.18 12.20
C ALA A 48 16.28 -3.19 12.67
N ARG A 49 16.06 -4.49 12.43
CA ARG A 49 17.04 -5.57 12.68
C ARG A 49 18.04 -5.77 11.53
N ARG A 50 17.96 -4.96 10.46
CA ARG A 50 18.77 -5.07 9.23
C ARG A 50 18.62 -6.42 8.53
N GLU A 51 17.44 -7.02 8.63
CA GLU A 51 17.07 -8.23 7.90
C GLU A 51 16.61 -7.88 6.48
N THR A 52 16.83 -8.80 5.55
CA THR A 52 16.36 -8.65 4.17
C THR A 52 14.84 -8.73 4.11
N VAL A 53 14.23 -7.82 3.36
CA VAL A 53 12.81 -7.84 2.99
C VAL A 53 12.70 -8.15 1.50
N ILE A 54 11.86 -9.11 1.13
CA ILE A 54 11.65 -9.50 -0.27
C ILE A 54 10.45 -8.73 -0.84
N LEU A 55 10.69 -7.97 -1.91
CA LEU A 55 9.64 -7.34 -2.71
C LEU A 55 9.22 -8.27 -3.85
N ASP A 56 8.11 -7.94 -4.51
CA ASP A 56 7.71 -8.57 -5.76
C ASP A 56 8.57 -8.14 -6.96
N GLY A 57 8.22 -8.65 -8.14
CA GLY A 57 8.87 -8.34 -9.39
C GLY A 57 8.00 -7.52 -10.34
N ALA A 58 8.47 -7.37 -11.58
CA ALA A 58 7.79 -6.55 -12.58
C ALA A 58 6.41 -7.09 -12.95
N ILE A 59 5.36 -6.30 -12.72
CA ILE A 59 4.01 -6.58 -13.22
C ILE A 59 3.96 -6.42 -14.74
N GLY A 60 4.60 -5.37 -15.26
CA GLY A 60 4.88 -5.11 -16.68
C GLY A 60 5.17 -6.35 -17.51
N THR A 61 6.25 -7.01 -17.12
CA THR A 61 6.77 -8.20 -17.80
C THR A 61 5.85 -9.39 -17.66
N GLU A 62 5.18 -9.55 -16.51
CA GLU A 62 4.22 -10.62 -16.26
C GLU A 62 2.94 -10.47 -17.11
N ILE A 63 2.51 -9.24 -17.39
CA ILE A 63 1.41 -8.97 -18.34
C ILE A 63 1.79 -9.44 -19.75
N LEU A 64 2.98 -9.06 -20.22
CA LEU A 64 3.48 -9.43 -21.56
C LEU A 64 3.71 -10.94 -21.70
N ARG A 65 4.28 -11.59 -20.67
CA ARG A 65 4.54 -13.04 -20.67
C ARG A 65 3.28 -13.89 -20.77
N ARG A 66 2.14 -13.36 -20.31
CA ARG A 66 0.83 -14.02 -20.41
C ARG A 66 0.01 -13.54 -21.61
N GLU A 67 0.66 -12.86 -22.57
CA GLU A 67 0.08 -12.43 -23.85
C GLU A 67 -1.15 -11.51 -23.68
N VAL A 68 -1.11 -10.66 -22.65
CA VAL A 68 -2.14 -9.65 -22.39
C VAL A 68 -1.62 -8.26 -22.77
N THR A 69 -2.51 -7.40 -23.28
CA THR A 69 -2.16 -6.01 -23.62
C THR A 69 -2.12 -5.12 -22.37
N TRP A 70 -1.49 -3.94 -22.44
CA TRP A 70 -1.44 -3.00 -21.31
C TRP A 70 -2.71 -2.13 -21.12
N ALA A 71 -3.82 -2.46 -21.79
CA ALA A 71 -5.02 -1.60 -21.80
C ALA A 71 -5.54 -1.30 -20.38
N ASP A 72 -5.54 -0.02 -19.98
CA ASP A 72 -5.96 0.49 -18.65
C ASP A 72 -5.35 -0.26 -17.46
N HIS A 73 -4.07 -0.65 -17.56
CA HIS A 73 -3.39 -1.47 -16.54
C HIS A 73 -4.13 -2.81 -16.25
N GLN A 74 -5.07 -3.20 -17.10
CA GLN A 74 -5.97 -4.34 -16.94
C GLN A 74 -6.83 -4.35 -15.66
N LEU A 75 -6.88 -3.22 -14.94
CA LEU A 75 -7.49 -3.13 -13.60
C LEU A 75 -9.01 -3.34 -13.62
N MET A 76 -9.67 -2.86 -14.68
CA MET A 76 -11.12 -2.99 -14.87
C MET A 76 -11.49 -4.09 -15.86
N SER A 77 -10.70 -4.25 -16.92
CA SER A 77 -10.98 -5.20 -18.00
C SER A 77 -10.65 -6.64 -17.64
N ARG A 78 -9.59 -6.87 -16.85
CA ARG A 78 -9.15 -8.22 -16.42
C ARG A 78 -8.68 -8.22 -14.96
N PRO A 79 -9.56 -7.87 -13.99
CA PRO A 79 -9.17 -7.82 -12.58
C PRO A 79 -8.68 -9.16 -12.02
N GLU A 80 -9.27 -10.28 -12.45
CA GLU A 80 -8.82 -11.63 -12.05
C GLU A 80 -7.37 -11.91 -12.46
N PHE A 81 -6.97 -11.38 -13.61
CA PHE A 81 -5.63 -11.56 -14.14
C PHE A 81 -4.59 -10.80 -13.30
N VAL A 82 -4.89 -9.55 -12.94
CA VAL A 82 -4.03 -8.75 -12.07
C VAL A 82 -3.92 -9.38 -10.69
N ARG A 83 -5.04 -9.85 -10.10
CA ARG A 83 -5.03 -10.63 -8.85
C ARG A 83 -4.10 -11.85 -8.93
N THR A 84 -4.15 -12.58 -10.05
CA THR A 84 -3.31 -13.76 -10.25
C THR A 84 -1.83 -13.40 -10.21
N ILE A 85 -1.40 -12.31 -10.85
CA ILE A 85 0.00 -11.86 -10.82
C ILE A 85 0.45 -11.56 -9.37
N HIS A 86 -0.37 -10.84 -8.60
CA HIS A 86 -0.05 -10.58 -7.18
C HIS A 86 0.01 -11.87 -6.36
N ALA A 87 -0.95 -12.78 -6.56
CA ALA A 87 -0.97 -14.08 -5.88
C ALA A 87 0.26 -14.93 -6.21
N ASP A 88 0.73 -14.91 -7.47
CA ASP A 88 1.95 -15.59 -7.90
C ASP A 88 3.17 -15.07 -7.14
N TYR A 89 3.32 -13.75 -7.00
CA TYR A 89 4.42 -13.16 -6.21
C TYR A 89 4.32 -13.46 -4.72
N ILE A 90 3.12 -13.41 -4.14
CA ILE A 90 2.91 -13.79 -2.74
C ILE A 90 3.31 -15.25 -2.52
N ASN A 91 2.87 -16.16 -3.39
CA ASN A 91 3.21 -17.58 -3.32
C ASN A 91 4.70 -17.85 -3.55
N ALA A 92 5.38 -16.99 -4.32
CA ALA A 92 6.83 -17.04 -4.50
C ALA A 92 7.63 -16.54 -3.29
N GLY A 93 6.96 -15.92 -2.30
CA GLY A 93 7.58 -15.49 -1.04
C GLY A 93 7.80 -13.98 -0.93
N ALA A 94 7.14 -13.16 -1.76
CA ALA A 94 7.14 -11.71 -1.59
C ALA A 94 6.53 -11.34 -0.23
N GLU A 95 7.21 -10.46 0.50
CA GLU A 95 6.76 -9.90 1.78
C GLU A 95 6.06 -8.55 1.58
N ILE A 96 6.38 -7.88 0.46
CA ILE A 96 5.70 -6.69 -0.03
C ILE A 96 5.35 -6.91 -1.51
N ILE A 97 4.11 -6.63 -1.89
CA ILE A 97 3.71 -6.52 -3.30
C ILE A 97 3.43 -5.06 -3.66
N SER A 98 3.80 -4.66 -4.86
CA SER A 98 3.52 -3.34 -5.42
C SER A 98 2.21 -3.38 -6.21
N THR A 99 1.44 -2.29 -6.20
CA THR A 99 0.20 -2.18 -6.99
C THR A 99 0.49 -1.94 -8.47
N ASN A 100 -0.40 -2.39 -9.36
CA ASN A 100 -0.29 -2.08 -10.79
C ASN A 100 -0.75 -0.64 -11.12
N SER A 101 -0.06 0.35 -10.58
CA SER A 101 -0.43 1.78 -10.66
C SER A 101 0.71 2.71 -11.10
N PHE A 102 1.81 2.16 -11.61
CA PHE A 102 2.89 2.95 -12.19
C PHE A 102 2.34 3.89 -13.29
N GLN A 103 2.69 5.17 -13.23
CA GLN A 103 2.19 6.25 -14.10
C GLN A 103 0.66 6.44 -14.13
N LEU A 104 -0.04 6.06 -13.06
CA LEU A 104 -1.48 6.22 -12.96
C LEU A 104 -1.85 7.51 -12.21
N CYS A 105 -1.83 8.64 -12.92
CA CYS A 105 -2.25 9.94 -12.39
C CYS A 105 -3.09 10.71 -13.43
N ARG A 106 -3.74 11.80 -13.01
CA ARG A 106 -4.55 12.64 -13.91
C ARG A 106 -3.72 13.18 -15.07
N ARG A 107 -2.48 13.63 -14.79
CA ARG A 107 -1.55 14.16 -15.82
C ARG A 107 -1.25 13.14 -16.90
N ALA A 108 -0.95 11.89 -16.53
CA ALA A 108 -0.70 10.82 -17.49
C ALA A 108 -1.90 10.61 -18.44
N LEU A 109 -3.13 10.65 -17.91
CA LEU A 109 -4.34 10.54 -18.73
C LEU A 109 -4.61 11.80 -19.57
N PHE A 110 -4.30 12.99 -19.05
CA PHE A 110 -4.62 14.26 -19.69
C PHE A 110 -3.59 14.65 -20.78
N ASN A 111 -2.36 14.17 -20.68
CA ASN A 111 -1.29 14.42 -21.65
C ASN A 111 -1.56 13.80 -23.04
N HIS A 112 -2.60 12.97 -23.18
CA HIS A 112 -3.10 12.50 -24.47
C HIS A 112 -3.90 13.56 -25.25
N PHE A 113 -4.25 14.68 -24.63
CA PHE A 113 -5.03 15.75 -25.24
C PHE A 113 -4.16 16.99 -25.46
N ARG A 114 -4.39 17.68 -26.59
CA ARG A 114 -3.71 18.94 -26.92
C ARG A 114 -3.88 20.00 -25.83
N ASP A 115 -5.08 20.14 -25.29
CA ASP A 115 -5.45 21.12 -24.28
C ASP A 115 -6.76 20.70 -23.57
N GLU A 116 -7.15 21.48 -22.55
CA GLU A 116 -8.38 21.26 -21.77
C GLU A 116 -9.66 21.37 -22.63
N THR A 117 -9.69 22.26 -23.63
CA THR A 117 -10.86 22.40 -24.52
C THR A 117 -11.04 21.15 -25.37
N HIS A 118 -9.96 20.62 -25.93
CA HIS A 118 -9.94 19.37 -26.68
C HIS A 118 -10.34 18.19 -25.79
N ARG A 119 -9.78 18.12 -24.56
CA ARG A 119 -10.15 17.10 -23.57
C ARG A 119 -11.65 17.12 -23.26
N ARG A 120 -12.24 18.29 -23.02
CA ARG A 120 -13.69 18.41 -22.76
C ARG A 120 -14.55 18.06 -23.97
N HIS A 121 -14.04 18.22 -25.18
CA HIS A 121 -14.77 17.94 -26.41
C HIS A 121 -14.81 16.44 -26.74
N ILE A 122 -13.67 15.75 -26.62
CA ILE A 122 -13.54 14.35 -27.08
C ILE A 122 -13.22 13.34 -25.97
N GLY A 123 -12.91 13.81 -24.76
CA GLY A 123 -12.56 12.95 -23.63
C GLY A 123 -13.77 12.17 -23.12
N ALA A 124 -13.50 11.01 -22.52
CA ALA A 124 -14.53 10.22 -21.86
C ALA A 124 -15.13 10.99 -20.67
N GLY A 125 -16.43 10.82 -20.41
CA GLY A 125 -17.14 11.57 -19.36
C GLY A 125 -16.65 11.29 -17.94
N ASP A 126 -15.94 10.18 -17.72
CA ASP A 126 -15.36 9.77 -16.44
C ASP A 126 -13.89 10.21 -16.26
N LEU A 127 -13.29 10.87 -17.27
CA LEU A 127 -11.84 11.08 -17.33
C LEU A 127 -11.27 11.84 -16.11
N ASP A 128 -12.03 12.77 -15.53
CA ASP A 128 -11.62 13.53 -14.35
C ASP A 128 -11.49 12.68 -13.08
N THR A 129 -12.22 11.57 -12.97
CA THR A 129 -12.23 10.68 -11.80
C THR A 129 -11.59 9.31 -12.09
N ARG A 130 -11.29 9.03 -13.37
CA ARG A 130 -10.79 7.73 -13.83
C ARG A 130 -9.47 7.34 -13.19
N ALA A 131 -8.52 8.28 -13.06
CA ALA A 131 -7.23 8.00 -12.42
C ALA A 131 -7.41 7.50 -10.98
N ASN A 132 -8.23 8.19 -10.18
CA ASN A 132 -8.48 7.81 -8.79
C ASN A 132 -9.25 6.48 -8.69
N THR A 133 -10.19 6.26 -9.61
CA THR A 133 -10.93 4.99 -9.69
C THR A 133 -9.99 3.82 -9.95
N LEU A 134 -9.07 3.97 -10.91
CA LEU A 134 -8.08 2.95 -11.23
C LEU A 134 -7.06 2.79 -10.09
N LEU A 135 -6.60 3.87 -9.45
CA LEU A 135 -5.70 3.82 -8.30
C LEU A 135 -6.31 3.00 -7.16
N ALA A 136 -7.54 3.32 -6.78
CA ALA A 136 -8.26 2.57 -5.75
C ALA A 136 -8.45 1.10 -6.14
N GLN A 137 -8.76 0.83 -7.41
CA GLN A 137 -8.90 -0.54 -7.91
C GLN A 137 -7.59 -1.31 -7.84
N SER A 138 -6.45 -0.70 -8.18
CA SER A 138 -5.14 -1.35 -8.12
C SER A 138 -4.79 -1.84 -6.73
N VAL A 139 -5.08 -1.04 -5.70
CA VAL A 139 -4.88 -1.40 -4.29
C VAL A 139 -5.85 -2.51 -3.88
N LYS A 140 -7.14 -2.39 -4.23
CA LYS A 140 -8.14 -3.42 -3.92
C LYS A 140 -7.76 -4.80 -4.48
N LEU A 141 -7.29 -4.87 -5.72
CA LEU A 141 -6.87 -6.14 -6.33
C LEU A 141 -5.66 -6.77 -5.62
N ALA A 142 -4.68 -5.95 -5.22
CA ALA A 142 -3.53 -6.42 -4.45
C ALA A 142 -3.94 -6.92 -3.05
N VAL A 143 -4.84 -6.19 -2.37
CA VAL A 143 -5.41 -6.58 -1.08
C VAL A 143 -6.20 -7.88 -1.21
N GLU A 144 -7.07 -8.01 -2.21
CA GLU A 144 -7.84 -9.23 -2.46
C GLU A 144 -6.92 -10.43 -2.71
N ALA A 145 -5.86 -10.27 -3.52
CA ALA A 145 -4.87 -11.32 -3.74
C ALA A 145 -4.20 -11.76 -2.43
N ARG A 146 -3.80 -10.79 -1.58
CA ARG A 146 -3.28 -11.07 -0.24
C ARG A 146 -4.27 -11.89 0.60
N GLU A 147 -5.52 -11.45 0.71
CA GLU A 147 -6.52 -12.14 1.54
C GLU A 147 -6.91 -13.53 1.01
N GLN A 148 -6.80 -13.75 -0.30
CA GLN A 148 -7.08 -15.06 -0.94
C GLN A 148 -5.91 -16.06 -0.80
N THR A 149 -4.69 -15.56 -0.65
CA THR A 149 -3.50 -16.40 -0.47
C THR A 149 -3.35 -16.89 0.96
N LYS A 150 -2.80 -18.10 1.14
CA LYS A 150 -2.50 -18.68 2.46
C LYS A 150 -1.04 -18.45 2.86
N ALA A 151 -0.57 -17.21 2.71
CA ALA A 151 0.79 -16.86 3.10
C ALA A 151 0.98 -17.07 4.62
N LYS A 152 2.18 -17.53 5.02
CA LYS A 152 2.51 -17.76 6.44
C LYS A 152 2.51 -16.47 7.28
N GLN A 153 2.71 -15.35 6.61
CA GLN A 153 2.75 -14.01 7.18
C GLN A 153 1.96 -13.08 6.25
N ARG A 154 1.33 -12.06 6.82
CA ARG A 154 0.54 -11.10 6.04
C ARG A 154 1.49 -10.23 5.20
N VAL A 155 1.30 -10.27 3.88
CA VAL A 155 2.08 -9.48 2.91
C VAL A 155 1.64 -8.02 2.95
N ALA A 156 2.58 -7.07 2.90
CA ALA A 156 2.25 -5.65 2.80
C ALA A 156 1.94 -5.25 1.35
N VAL A 157 0.98 -4.35 1.15
CA VAL A 157 0.63 -3.78 -0.14
C VAL A 157 1.24 -2.38 -0.26
N ALA A 158 2.24 -2.22 -1.11
CA ALA A 158 2.81 -0.92 -1.44
C ALA A 158 2.07 -0.30 -2.62
N ALA A 159 1.49 0.88 -2.43
CA ALA A 159 0.99 1.68 -3.53
C ALA A 159 2.18 2.20 -4.36
N ALA A 160 2.39 1.63 -5.54
CA ALA A 160 3.44 2.02 -6.47
C ALA A 160 3.04 3.30 -7.21
N VAL A 161 3.79 4.36 -6.95
CA VAL A 161 3.57 5.71 -7.50
C VAL A 161 4.90 6.18 -8.09
N THR A 162 4.88 6.92 -9.19
CA THR A 162 6.07 7.56 -9.77
C THR A 162 5.87 9.09 -9.74
N THR A 163 6.84 9.83 -10.28
CA THR A 163 6.70 11.27 -10.55
C THR A 163 5.39 11.63 -11.26
N LEU A 164 4.84 12.80 -10.97
CA LEU A 164 3.53 13.24 -11.49
C LEU A 164 3.54 13.45 -13.00
N GLU A 165 4.68 13.89 -13.54
CA GLU A 165 4.96 13.96 -14.96
C GLU A 165 5.94 12.84 -15.36
N TRP A 166 6.49 12.91 -16.57
CA TRP A 166 7.35 11.85 -17.07
C TRP A 166 8.63 11.68 -16.23
N CYS A 167 8.90 10.45 -15.78
CA CYS A 167 10.04 10.13 -14.91
C CYS A 167 11.41 10.35 -15.55
N PHE A 168 11.49 10.66 -16.84
CA PHE A 168 12.73 11.05 -17.53
C PHE A 168 12.78 12.53 -17.94
N ARG A 169 11.82 13.35 -17.45
CA ARG A 169 11.69 14.78 -17.73
C ARG A 169 11.41 15.56 -16.44
N PRO A 170 12.38 15.64 -15.50
CA PRO A 170 12.18 16.41 -14.27
C PRO A 170 11.94 17.91 -14.54
N ASP A 171 12.34 18.40 -15.72
CA ASP A 171 12.05 19.76 -16.18
C ASP A 171 10.55 20.03 -16.43
N LEU A 172 9.74 18.97 -16.52
CA LEU A 172 8.28 19.08 -16.60
C LEU A 172 7.60 18.98 -15.23
N ALA A 173 8.34 18.74 -14.15
CA ALA A 173 7.75 18.60 -12.82
C ALA A 173 6.84 19.81 -12.49
N PRO A 174 5.65 19.57 -11.91
CA PRO A 174 4.75 20.65 -11.60
C PRO A 174 5.30 21.53 -10.47
N SER A 175 4.71 22.72 -10.29
CA SER A 175 5.06 23.57 -9.16
C SER A 175 4.78 22.88 -7.82
N ASP A 176 5.49 23.26 -6.75
CA ASP A 176 5.38 22.66 -5.42
C ASP A 176 3.93 22.60 -4.92
N ALA A 177 3.15 23.67 -5.15
CA ALA A 177 1.75 23.74 -4.75
C ALA A 177 0.86 22.73 -5.51
N GLN A 178 1.12 22.53 -6.80
CA GLN A 178 0.43 21.53 -7.62
C GLN A 178 0.86 20.12 -7.23
N ALA A 179 2.18 19.89 -7.11
CA ALA A 179 2.73 18.61 -6.70
C ALA A 179 2.15 18.13 -5.37
N ARG A 180 2.15 19.02 -4.36
CA ARG A 180 1.57 18.76 -3.04
C ARG A 180 0.08 18.42 -3.11
N THR A 181 -0.68 19.14 -3.92
CA THR A 181 -2.12 18.89 -4.10
C THR A 181 -2.38 17.51 -4.71
N GLU A 182 -1.66 17.20 -5.79
CA GLU A 182 -1.86 15.96 -6.55
C GLU A 182 -1.33 14.73 -5.81
N TYR A 183 -0.17 14.80 -5.17
CA TYR A 183 0.30 13.72 -4.31
C TYR A 183 -0.65 13.47 -3.14
N ARG A 184 -1.26 14.52 -2.58
CA ARG A 184 -2.22 14.34 -1.48
C ARG A 184 -3.46 13.60 -1.96
N GLU A 185 -3.96 13.96 -3.13
CA GLU A 185 -5.08 13.26 -3.77
C GLU A 185 -4.74 11.79 -4.00
N ILE A 186 -3.60 11.49 -4.63
CA ILE A 186 -3.15 10.11 -4.90
C ILE A 186 -2.98 9.32 -3.59
N PHE A 187 -2.26 9.86 -2.62
CA PHE A 187 -1.96 9.17 -1.36
C PHE A 187 -3.20 8.96 -0.49
N GLN A 188 -4.14 9.90 -0.49
CA GLN A 188 -5.42 9.70 0.20
C GLN A 188 -6.23 8.58 -0.46
N VAL A 189 -6.30 8.55 -1.79
CA VAL A 189 -7.02 7.51 -2.54
C VAL A 189 -6.46 6.12 -2.25
N VAL A 190 -5.13 5.95 -2.30
CA VAL A 190 -4.52 4.63 -2.06
C VAL A 190 -4.59 4.24 -0.59
N LYS A 191 -4.48 5.18 0.35
CA LYS A 191 -4.71 4.94 1.79
C LYS A 191 -6.12 4.41 2.03
N ASP A 192 -7.13 5.12 1.52
CA ASP A 192 -8.54 4.78 1.71
C ASP A 192 -8.89 3.44 1.05
N ALA A 193 -8.18 3.07 -0.02
CA ALA A 193 -8.31 1.76 -0.66
C ALA A 193 -7.61 0.62 0.09
N GLY A 194 -6.79 0.91 1.11
CA GLY A 194 -6.15 -0.07 1.98
C GLY A 194 -4.67 -0.35 1.69
N ALA A 195 -3.95 0.59 1.06
CA ALA A 195 -2.51 0.47 0.88
C ALA A 195 -1.78 0.55 2.24
N ASP A 196 -0.74 -0.26 2.38
CA ASP A 196 0.01 -0.36 3.63
C ASP A 196 1.18 0.63 3.74
N LEU A 197 1.68 1.06 2.59
CA LEU A 197 2.69 2.08 2.41
C LEU A 197 2.59 2.66 1.00
N VAL A 198 3.30 3.74 0.74
CA VAL A 198 3.58 4.21 -0.62
C VAL A 198 5.02 3.87 -0.98
N LEU A 199 5.21 3.33 -2.18
CA LEU A 199 6.51 3.20 -2.82
C LEU A 199 6.56 4.21 -3.96
N LEU A 200 7.28 5.31 -3.73
CA LEU A 200 7.58 6.27 -4.78
C LEU A 200 8.77 5.77 -5.59
N GLU A 201 8.53 5.16 -6.74
CA GLU A 201 9.54 4.50 -7.55
C GLU A 201 9.91 5.28 -8.82
N THR A 202 11.10 4.98 -9.36
CA THR A 202 11.62 5.62 -10.58
C THR A 202 11.66 7.16 -10.47
N VAL A 203 12.09 7.67 -9.32
CA VAL A 203 12.10 9.11 -9.03
C VAL A 203 13.37 9.76 -9.57
N ASN A 204 13.23 10.97 -10.13
CA ASN A 204 14.25 11.60 -10.96
C ASN A 204 14.85 12.91 -10.40
N SER A 205 14.33 13.40 -9.28
CA SER A 205 14.80 14.61 -8.61
C SER A 205 14.60 14.52 -7.09
N ILE A 206 15.47 15.19 -6.32
CA ILE A 206 15.32 15.25 -4.86
C ILE A 206 14.12 16.12 -4.47
N HIS A 207 13.86 17.18 -5.23
CA HIS A 207 12.83 18.17 -4.93
C HIS A 207 11.42 17.56 -4.93
N GLU A 208 11.05 16.85 -6.00
CA GLU A 208 9.73 16.21 -6.07
C GLU A 208 9.61 15.07 -5.03
N ALA A 209 10.69 14.31 -4.83
CA ALA A 209 10.78 13.28 -3.79
C ALA A 209 10.48 13.84 -2.38
N ALA A 210 11.06 15.00 -2.05
CA ALA A 210 10.85 15.64 -0.76
C ALA A 210 9.40 16.09 -0.58
N THR A 211 8.78 16.65 -1.62
CA THR A 211 7.37 17.06 -1.58
C THR A 211 6.46 15.85 -1.36
N ALA A 212 6.68 14.75 -2.10
CA ALA A 212 5.92 13.52 -1.91
C ALA A 212 6.11 12.95 -0.50
N LEU A 213 7.34 12.89 0.02
CA LEU A 213 7.61 12.42 1.38
C LEU A 213 6.86 13.25 2.44
N GLU A 214 6.87 14.57 2.35
CA GLU A 214 6.14 15.45 3.26
C GLU A 214 4.63 15.15 3.23
N VAL A 215 4.06 14.99 2.03
CA VAL A 215 2.64 14.67 1.87
C VAL A 215 2.30 13.29 2.41
N ALA A 216 3.13 12.27 2.18
CA ALA A 216 2.91 10.93 2.71
C ALA A 216 2.86 10.94 4.25
N LYS A 217 3.73 11.74 4.90
CA LYS A 217 3.71 11.92 6.36
C LYS A 217 2.44 12.61 6.84
N GLU A 218 1.96 13.63 6.12
CA GLU A 218 0.69 14.29 6.45
C GLU A 218 -0.51 13.36 6.29
N VAL A 219 -0.51 12.52 5.26
CA VAL A 219 -1.55 11.51 5.01
C VAL A 219 -1.43 10.34 6.00
N GLY A 220 -0.25 10.13 6.59
CA GLY A 220 0.00 9.06 7.56
C GLY A 220 0.27 7.71 6.91
N LEU A 221 0.97 7.69 5.77
CA LEU A 221 1.46 6.47 5.13
C LEU A 221 2.98 6.35 5.33
N PRO A 222 3.51 5.16 5.65
CA PRO A 222 4.93 4.88 5.51
C PRO A 222 5.40 5.14 4.08
N PHE A 223 6.61 5.68 3.93
CA PHE A 223 7.11 6.16 2.65
C PHE A 223 8.42 5.48 2.28
N TRP A 224 8.38 4.73 1.19
CA TRP A 224 9.54 4.11 0.55
C TRP A 224 9.84 4.83 -0.76
N ILE A 225 11.11 4.88 -1.13
CA ILE A 225 11.52 5.54 -2.37
C ILE A 225 12.62 4.79 -3.11
N SER A 226 12.53 4.81 -4.44
CA SER A 226 13.59 4.36 -5.35
C SER A 226 13.88 5.45 -6.37
N PHE A 227 15.15 5.83 -6.49
CA PHE A 227 15.60 6.78 -7.51
C PHE A 227 16.04 6.07 -8.79
N VAL A 228 15.89 6.76 -9.93
CA VAL A 228 16.47 6.34 -11.22
C VAL A 228 17.66 7.25 -11.56
N PRO A 229 18.91 6.77 -11.40
CA PRO A 229 20.08 7.52 -11.82
C PRO A 229 20.34 7.35 -13.33
N THR A 230 21.00 8.34 -13.91
CA THR A 230 21.72 8.22 -15.17
C THR A 230 22.90 7.26 -15.04
N GLU A 231 23.49 6.85 -16.16
CA GLU A 231 24.72 6.02 -16.20
C GLU A 231 25.90 6.61 -15.40
N LYS A 232 25.88 7.93 -15.15
CA LYS A 232 26.89 8.64 -14.36
C LYS A 232 26.64 8.60 -12.85
N GLY A 233 25.63 7.86 -12.39
CA GLY A 233 25.26 7.74 -10.97
C GLY A 233 24.62 9.01 -10.40
N LYS A 234 24.05 9.86 -11.26
CA LYS A 234 23.38 11.12 -10.89
C LYS A 234 21.93 11.11 -11.32
N LEU A 235 21.08 11.78 -10.56
CA LEU A 235 19.71 12.09 -10.96
C LEU A 235 19.70 13.01 -12.19
N PHE A 236 18.54 13.12 -12.84
CA PHE A 236 18.39 13.90 -14.08
C PHE A 236 18.56 15.40 -13.85
N THR A 237 18.41 15.86 -12.62
CA THR A 237 18.66 17.23 -12.15
C THR A 237 20.12 17.46 -11.69
N GLY A 238 20.97 16.43 -11.72
CA GLY A 238 22.42 16.52 -11.51
C GLY A 238 22.92 16.17 -10.10
N GLU A 239 22.01 15.97 -9.14
CA GLU A 239 22.30 15.52 -7.78
C GLU A 239 22.79 14.07 -7.80
N THR A 240 23.66 13.75 -6.85
CA THR A 240 24.19 12.40 -6.64
C THR A 240 23.22 11.55 -5.81
N LEU A 241 23.32 10.22 -5.94
CA LEU A 241 22.58 9.30 -5.06
C LEU A 241 22.91 9.49 -3.57
N LYS A 242 24.12 9.97 -3.26
CA LYS A 242 24.52 10.29 -1.87
C LYS A 242 23.76 11.49 -1.32
N GLU A 243 23.52 12.51 -2.15
CA GLU A 243 22.69 13.66 -1.76
C GLU A 243 21.23 13.25 -1.62
N ALA A 244 20.73 12.42 -2.53
CA ALA A 244 19.38 11.87 -2.47
C ALA A 244 19.14 11.06 -1.18
N ALA A 245 20.06 10.14 -0.85
CA ALA A 245 20.01 9.35 0.37
C ALA A 245 19.96 10.23 1.63
N ARG A 246 20.82 11.25 1.71
CA ARG A 246 20.85 12.19 2.85
C ARG A 246 19.56 12.99 2.96
N ALA A 247 19.00 13.41 1.83
CA ALA A 247 17.75 14.15 1.82
C ALA A 247 16.58 13.29 2.32
N MET A 248 16.48 12.05 1.85
CA MET A 248 15.42 11.12 2.27
C MET A 248 15.57 10.69 3.73
N GLU A 249 16.79 10.39 4.19
CA GLU A 249 17.08 10.10 5.59
C GLU A 249 16.69 11.28 6.49
N LYS A 250 17.10 12.50 6.13
CA LYS A 250 16.77 13.73 6.89
C LYS A 250 15.26 14.00 6.90
N GLY A 251 14.57 13.75 5.79
CA GLY A 251 13.11 13.92 5.68
C GLY A 251 12.32 12.86 6.46
N GLY A 252 12.95 11.75 6.81
CA GLY A 252 12.35 10.64 7.54
C GLY A 252 11.58 9.68 6.63
N ALA A 253 12.11 9.40 5.43
CA ALA A 253 11.65 8.26 4.64
C ALA A 253 11.92 6.96 5.41
N ASP A 254 11.01 6.00 5.33
CA ASP A 254 11.13 4.71 6.02
C ASP A 254 12.19 3.80 5.37
N ALA A 255 12.32 3.87 4.04
CA ALA A 255 13.33 3.13 3.29
C ALA A 255 13.70 3.83 1.97
N MET A 256 14.96 3.67 1.55
CA MET A 256 15.42 3.98 0.20
C MET A 256 16.02 2.70 -0.41
N LEU A 257 15.58 2.34 -1.61
CA LEU A 257 16.02 1.15 -2.35
C LEU A 257 17.28 1.43 -3.19
#